data_AF-A0A0P4WFX7-F1
#
_entry.id   AF-A0A0P4WFX7-F1
#
_cell.length_a   1.000
_cell.length_b   1.000
_cell.length_c   1.000
_cell.angle_alpha   90.00
_cell.angle_beta   90.00
_cell.angle_gamma   90.00
#
_symmetry.space_group_name_H-M   'P 1'
#
loop_
_entity.id
_entity.type
_entity.pdbx_description
1 polymer ?
#
loop_
_entity_poly.entity_id
_entity_poly.type
_entity_poly.pdbx_seq_one_letter_code
_entity_poly.pdbx_strand_id
1 'polypeptide(L)'
;MSHHSDENAIYTSTDSFWEIGNYKRTTKRIEDGNRLCDDLMKLVSERAEIEKMYAKSLKEWAKKWNNIIEKGPEYGTTEAAWKGVLMEAEHRYELHTHVKENLMNEVHSNIKQWQRDNYHKSMMGQLKEKKDIEDLFKKAQKPWAKLFEKVNKCRADYHSACKNERSAQNQERNAGGDSSLSPDQMKKLTDRVSKAKEEVARGKEKYDASLREISDYNPKYIEDMTHVFEKAQESESKRLIFFKDMLFSTHKCLNISNDPSLPRIYEEFNHTVANADYEKDLKWWSNNHGVNMPMNWPSFEEYSEEFRDISSKGKRSGHIPEGAITLLNQRTVGDDLPEYTPDLQRISKKTTKGAVSGGGDVTLTAVKGTSNNTSATSKSSDNNRHSAVSDPQESQEAPNEEDDPHSQNNGVSGGDDDEWDCSDRTFDPNKPGVPVRALYDYEGVEADELSFKVGEVFDKLEDEDEQGWCTGRKDGHVGLYPANYVELI
;
A
#
# COMPACT_ATOMS: atom_id res chain seq x y z
N MET A 1 -16.74 9.74 6.28
CA MET A 1 -18.19 9.61 6.03
C MET A 1 -18.66 8.23 6.49
N SER A 2 -19.41 8.17 7.59
CA SER A 2 -19.95 6.94 8.17
C SER A 2 -21.39 6.77 7.68
N HIS A 3 -21.61 5.85 6.73
CA HIS A 3 -22.95 5.47 6.30
C HIS A 3 -23.61 4.56 7.34
N HIS A 4 -24.03 5.13 8.46
CA HIS A 4 -24.97 4.47 9.38
C HIS A 4 -25.95 5.48 9.94
N SER A 5 -26.98 5.77 9.16
CA SER A 5 -28.30 6.13 9.65
C SER A 5 -29.29 5.73 8.58
N ASP A 6 -29.98 4.61 8.81
CA ASP A 6 -31.31 4.36 8.28
C ASP A 6 -32.04 3.48 9.29
N GLU A 7 -32.47 4.15 10.35
CA GLU A 7 -33.59 3.72 11.18
C GLU A 7 -34.88 3.94 10.37
N ASN A 8 -35.77 2.96 10.39
CA ASN A 8 -37.11 2.93 9.78
C ASN A 8 -37.24 2.56 8.30
N ALA A 9 -37.16 1.25 8.03
CA ALA A 9 -38.11 0.61 7.12
C ALA A 9 -38.28 -0.88 7.46
N ILE A 10 -39.20 -1.22 8.38
CA ILE A 10 -39.68 -2.61 8.51
C ILE A 10 -40.64 -2.88 7.34
N TYR A 11 -40.08 -3.02 6.14
CA TYR A 11 -40.68 -3.86 5.14
C TYR A 11 -40.43 -5.29 5.60
N THR A 12 -41.49 -6.05 5.91
CA THR A 12 -41.39 -7.51 6.04
C THR A 12 -41.16 -8.07 4.63
N SER A 13 -39.97 -7.85 4.09
CA SER A 13 -39.48 -8.52 2.91
C SER A 13 -39.35 -10.00 3.23
N THR A 14 -39.43 -10.85 2.20
CA THR A 14 -39.17 -12.29 2.27
C THR A 14 -37.73 -12.63 2.71
N ASP A 15 -36.95 -11.64 3.11
CA ASP A 15 -35.53 -11.70 3.48
C ASP A 15 -35.29 -11.46 4.98
N SER A 16 -36.36 -11.46 5.80
CA SER A 16 -36.26 -11.31 7.25
C SER A 16 -35.32 -12.36 7.87
N PHE A 17 -34.51 -11.95 8.85
CA PHE A 17 -33.60 -12.83 9.60
C PHE A 17 -34.32 -14.04 10.23
N TRP A 18 -35.56 -13.84 10.67
CA TRP A 18 -36.36 -14.84 11.37
C TRP A 18 -36.88 -15.96 10.46
N GLU A 19 -36.84 -15.75 9.15
CA GLU A 19 -37.22 -16.80 8.19
C GLU A 19 -36.21 -17.96 8.21
N ILE A 20 -36.70 -19.14 7.84
CA ILE A 20 -35.91 -20.37 7.92
C ILE A 20 -34.67 -20.26 7.01
N GLY A 21 -33.49 -20.32 7.61
CA GLY A 21 -32.21 -20.25 6.91
C GLY A 21 -31.68 -18.86 6.56
N ASN A 22 -32.39 -17.76 6.84
CA ASN A 22 -31.93 -16.40 6.50
C ASN A 22 -30.79 -15.89 7.40
N TYR A 23 -30.55 -16.54 8.55
CA TYR A 23 -29.35 -16.33 9.37
C TYR A 23 -28.03 -16.60 8.61
N LYS A 24 -28.07 -17.24 7.43
CA LYS A 24 -26.90 -17.46 6.56
C LYS A 24 -26.17 -16.17 6.17
N ARG A 25 -26.86 -15.03 6.11
CA ARG A 25 -26.21 -13.72 5.90
C ARG A 25 -25.20 -13.43 7.01
N THR A 26 -25.58 -13.69 8.26
CA THR A 26 -24.72 -13.53 9.44
C THR A 26 -23.54 -14.50 9.43
N THR A 27 -23.75 -15.77 9.07
CA THR A 27 -22.63 -16.74 9.03
C THR A 27 -21.69 -16.50 7.85
N LYS A 28 -22.20 -15.98 6.73
CA LYS A 28 -21.37 -15.55 5.59
C LYS A 28 -20.41 -14.42 5.98
N ARG A 29 -20.86 -13.47 6.82
CA ARG A 29 -20.00 -12.37 7.31
C ARG A 29 -18.70 -12.85 7.98
N ILE A 30 -18.71 -14.04 8.60
CA ILE A 30 -17.50 -14.64 9.19
C ILE A 30 -16.46 -14.99 8.11
N GLU A 31 -16.92 -15.57 6.99
CA GLU A 31 -16.07 -15.89 5.84
C GLU A 31 -15.59 -14.62 5.13
N ASP A 32 -16.49 -13.66 4.94
CA ASP A 32 -16.15 -12.35 4.39
C ASP A 32 -15.10 -11.64 5.28
N GLY A 33 -15.19 -11.76 6.61
CA GLY A 33 -14.21 -11.22 7.55
C GLY A 33 -12.80 -11.81 7.36
N ASN A 34 -12.69 -13.12 7.12
CA ASN A 34 -11.40 -13.75 6.80
C ASN A 34 -10.83 -13.23 5.49
N ARG A 35 -11.67 -13.11 4.45
CA ARG A 35 -11.28 -12.57 3.14
C ARG A 35 -10.83 -11.11 3.24
N LEU A 36 -11.54 -10.29 4.02
CA LEU A 36 -11.18 -8.89 4.22
C LEU A 36 -9.82 -8.71 4.88
N CYS A 37 -9.35 -9.69 5.68
CA CYS A 37 -7.98 -9.68 6.19
C CYS A 37 -6.96 -9.85 5.05
N ASP A 38 -7.24 -10.73 4.07
CA ASP A 38 -6.40 -10.90 2.88
C ASP A 38 -6.39 -9.63 2.04
N ASP A 39 -7.56 -9.01 1.83
CA ASP A 39 -7.68 -7.76 1.08
C ASP A 39 -6.93 -6.60 1.76
N LEU A 40 -7.00 -6.48 3.09
CA LEU A 40 -6.26 -5.46 3.85
C LEU A 40 -4.74 -5.72 3.82
N MET A 41 -4.30 -6.96 3.97
CA MET A 41 -2.88 -7.32 3.80
C MET A 41 -2.38 -6.95 2.41
N LYS A 42 -3.18 -7.25 1.37
CA LYS A 42 -2.86 -6.91 -0.01
C LYS A 42 -2.71 -5.40 -0.19
N LEU A 43 -3.67 -4.61 0.28
CA LEU A 43 -3.62 -3.14 0.27
C LEU A 43 -2.33 -2.61 0.90
N VAL A 44 -1.98 -3.09 2.09
CA VAL A 44 -0.75 -2.69 2.79
C VAL A 44 0.50 -3.09 2.01
N SER A 45 0.53 -4.31 1.46
CA SER A 45 1.68 -4.81 0.70
C SER A 45 1.91 -4.05 -0.62
N GLU A 46 0.84 -3.69 -1.32
CA GLU A 46 0.92 -2.91 -2.56
C GLU A 46 1.41 -1.49 -2.26
N ARG A 47 0.91 -0.87 -1.19
CA ARG A 47 1.43 0.42 -0.72
C ARG A 47 2.91 0.34 -0.35
N ALA A 48 3.31 -0.70 0.37
CA ALA A 48 4.70 -0.90 0.76
C ALA A 48 5.64 -1.08 -0.45
N GLU A 49 5.17 -1.72 -1.53
CA GLU A 49 5.95 -1.85 -2.76
C GLU A 49 6.15 -0.50 -3.47
N ILE A 50 5.14 0.38 -3.46
CA ILE A 50 5.28 1.76 -3.98
C ILE A 50 6.40 2.52 -3.25
N GLU A 51 6.42 2.45 -1.92
CA GLU A 51 7.47 3.10 -1.10
C GLU A 51 8.87 2.56 -1.44
N LYS A 52 8.98 1.24 -1.64
CA LYS A 52 10.22 0.58 -2.08
C LYS A 52 10.66 1.03 -3.47
N MET A 53 9.73 1.18 -4.41
CA MET A 53 10.05 1.64 -5.77
C MET A 53 10.57 3.07 -5.78
N TYR A 54 9.94 3.96 -5.01
CA TYR A 54 10.41 5.34 -4.85
C TYR A 54 11.82 5.38 -4.24
N ALA A 55 12.02 4.69 -3.12
CA ALA A 55 13.32 4.59 -2.45
C ALA A 55 14.40 4.07 -3.41
N LYS A 56 14.12 2.98 -4.14
CA LYS A 56 15.06 2.41 -5.12
C LYS A 56 15.44 3.42 -6.21
N SER A 57 14.47 4.18 -6.71
CA SER A 57 14.70 5.19 -7.76
C SER A 57 15.61 6.31 -7.27
N LEU A 58 15.42 6.80 -6.04
CA LEU A 58 16.31 7.78 -5.41
C LEU A 58 17.75 7.26 -5.32
N LYS A 59 17.93 6.04 -4.82
CA LYS A 59 19.24 5.42 -4.66
C LYS A 59 19.99 5.24 -5.97
N GLU A 60 19.29 4.76 -7.01
CA GLU A 60 19.88 4.57 -8.34
C GLU A 60 20.26 5.92 -8.98
N TRP A 61 19.40 6.93 -8.83
CA TRP A 61 19.66 8.29 -9.29
C TRP A 61 20.86 8.92 -8.57
N ALA A 62 20.91 8.84 -7.25
CA ALA A 62 22.00 9.39 -6.43
C ALA A 62 23.34 8.74 -6.79
N LYS A 63 23.36 7.40 -6.91
CA LYS A 63 24.56 6.66 -7.34
C LYS A 63 25.01 7.07 -8.74
N LYS A 64 24.09 7.23 -9.69
CA LYS A 64 24.41 7.64 -11.07
C LYS A 64 25.06 9.02 -11.08
N TRP A 65 24.45 10.00 -10.43
CA TRP A 65 24.96 11.37 -10.41
C TRP A 65 26.26 11.49 -9.64
N ASN A 66 26.44 10.76 -8.54
CA ASN A 66 27.71 10.79 -7.81
C ASN A 66 28.88 10.41 -8.72
N ASN A 67 28.72 9.35 -9.51
CA ASN A 67 29.74 8.92 -10.49
C ASN A 67 30.00 9.96 -11.58
N ILE A 68 29.00 10.76 -11.97
CA ILE A 68 29.14 11.81 -12.98
C ILE A 68 29.87 13.01 -12.38
N ILE A 69 29.49 13.43 -11.17
CA ILE A 69 30.11 14.57 -10.48
C ILE A 69 31.58 14.26 -10.17
N GLU A 70 31.86 13.09 -9.59
CA GLU A 70 33.24 12.69 -9.24
C GLU A 70 34.20 12.60 -10.43
N LYS A 71 33.68 12.31 -11.62
CA LYS A 71 34.47 12.24 -12.86
C LYS A 71 34.38 13.53 -13.68
N GLY A 72 33.53 14.46 -13.23
CA GLY A 72 33.29 15.73 -13.88
C GLY A 72 34.42 16.71 -13.63
N PRO A 73 34.32 17.89 -14.26
CA PRO A 73 35.30 18.97 -14.06
C PRO A 73 34.99 19.85 -12.85
N GLU A 74 33.84 19.67 -12.18
CA GLU A 74 33.45 20.44 -11.00
C GLU A 74 34.33 20.06 -9.80
N TYR A 75 34.64 21.01 -8.93
CA TYR A 75 35.55 20.79 -7.79
C TYR A 75 35.20 21.65 -6.58
N GLY A 76 35.92 21.43 -5.48
CA GLY A 76 35.92 22.33 -4.33
C GLY A 76 34.59 22.34 -3.58
N THR A 77 34.25 23.51 -3.04
CA THR A 77 33.06 23.69 -2.19
C THR A 77 31.75 23.63 -3.00
N THR A 78 31.78 24.02 -4.27
CA THR A 78 30.62 23.92 -5.17
C THR A 78 30.31 22.45 -5.55
N GLU A 79 31.34 21.62 -5.76
CA GLU A 79 31.17 20.17 -5.93
C GLU A 79 30.53 19.53 -4.69
N ALA A 80 30.98 19.92 -3.49
CA ALA A 80 30.42 19.45 -2.23
C ALA A 80 28.94 19.85 -2.07
N ALA A 81 28.58 21.08 -2.42
CA ALA A 81 27.19 21.53 -2.42
C ALA A 81 26.32 20.72 -3.40
N TRP A 82 26.84 20.38 -4.58
CA TRP A 82 26.13 19.56 -5.54
C TRP A 82 25.93 18.12 -5.04
N LYS A 83 26.95 17.55 -4.40
CA LYS A 83 26.85 16.25 -3.71
C LYS A 83 25.87 16.27 -2.53
N GLY A 84 25.63 17.44 -1.91
CA GLY A 84 24.59 17.61 -0.89
C GLY A 84 23.19 17.19 -1.37
N VAL A 85 22.85 17.41 -2.64
CA VAL A 85 21.57 16.95 -3.23
C VAL A 85 21.48 15.42 -3.23
N LEU A 86 22.61 14.75 -3.46
CA LEU A 86 22.66 13.28 -3.51
C LEU A 86 22.56 12.68 -2.10
N MET A 87 23.13 13.36 -1.10
CA MET A 87 23.00 12.97 0.30
C MET A 87 21.55 13.10 0.79
N GLU A 88 20.84 14.18 0.41
CA GLU A 88 19.40 14.32 0.68
C GLU A 88 18.61 13.12 0.14
N ALA A 89 18.86 12.76 -1.12
CA ALA A 89 18.16 11.64 -1.76
C ALA A 89 18.48 10.29 -1.10
N GLU A 90 19.71 10.05 -0.65
CA GLU A 90 20.07 8.80 0.06
C GLU A 90 19.37 8.74 1.43
N HIS A 91 19.33 9.84 2.19
CA HIS A 91 18.59 9.87 3.46
C HIS A 91 17.07 9.70 3.25
N ARG A 92 16.50 10.28 2.20
CA ARG A 92 15.10 10.04 1.82
C ARG A 92 14.86 8.59 1.42
N TYR A 93 15.80 7.95 0.71
CA TYR A 93 15.76 6.52 0.41
C TYR A 93 15.66 5.69 1.71
N GLU A 94 16.48 6.01 2.72
CA GLU A 94 16.43 5.31 4.00
C GLU A 94 15.06 5.48 4.68
N LEU A 95 14.54 6.71 4.74
CA LEU A 95 13.25 7.00 5.34
C LEU A 95 12.11 6.18 4.71
N HIS A 96 12.02 6.18 3.38
CA HIS A 96 10.99 5.40 2.66
C HIS A 96 11.22 3.89 2.75
N THR A 97 12.47 3.43 2.89
CA THR A 97 12.77 2.03 3.18
C THR A 97 12.22 1.61 4.54
N HIS A 98 12.39 2.44 5.58
CA HIS A 98 11.82 2.19 6.90
C HIS A 98 10.28 2.18 6.87
N VAL A 99 9.64 3.10 6.14
CA VAL A 99 8.17 3.10 5.96
C VAL A 99 7.71 1.75 5.41
N LYS A 100 8.34 1.29 4.31
CA LYS A 100 8.05 -0.02 3.72
C LYS A 100 8.24 -1.16 4.72
N GLU A 101 9.31 -1.15 5.49
CA GLU A 101 9.61 -2.20 6.47
C GLU A 101 8.59 -2.21 7.60
N ASN A 102 8.21 -1.05 8.13
CA ASN A 102 7.21 -0.92 9.19
C ASN A 102 5.82 -1.37 8.72
N LEU A 103 5.41 -1.00 7.50
CA LEU A 103 4.16 -1.50 6.90
C LEU A 103 4.13 -3.04 6.85
N MET A 104 5.24 -3.67 6.47
CA MET A 104 5.30 -5.13 6.35
C MET A 104 5.44 -5.85 7.70
N ASN A 105 6.25 -5.31 8.61
CA ASN A 105 6.60 -5.94 9.87
C ASN A 105 5.60 -5.65 10.98
N GLU A 106 5.04 -4.43 11.04
CA GLU A 106 4.11 -4.03 12.09
C GLU A 106 2.65 -4.16 11.68
N VAL A 107 2.29 -3.87 10.42
CA VAL A 107 0.89 -3.91 9.99
C VAL A 107 0.56 -5.25 9.35
N HIS A 108 1.21 -5.57 8.22
CA HIS A 108 0.92 -6.78 7.46
C HIS A 108 1.13 -8.05 8.29
N SER A 109 2.22 -8.14 9.05
CA SER A 109 2.50 -9.31 9.89
C SER A 109 1.51 -9.47 11.04
N ASN A 110 1.05 -8.37 11.64
CA ASN A 110 0.03 -8.41 12.69
C ASN A 110 -1.34 -8.83 12.15
N ILE A 111 -1.75 -8.34 10.97
CA ILE A 111 -2.98 -8.81 10.31
C ILE A 111 -2.88 -10.31 10.02
N LYS A 112 -1.75 -10.77 9.47
CA LYS A 112 -1.52 -12.19 9.17
C LYS A 112 -1.55 -13.07 10.42
N GLN A 113 -1.01 -12.59 11.53
CA GLN A 113 -1.01 -13.31 12.79
C GLN A 113 -2.42 -13.35 13.38
N TRP A 114 -3.10 -12.21 13.45
CA TRP A 114 -4.47 -12.12 13.96
C TRP A 114 -5.44 -12.99 13.14
N GLN A 115 -5.34 -12.98 11.80
CA GLN A 115 -6.16 -13.82 10.94
C GLN A 115 -5.95 -15.31 11.25
N ARG A 116 -4.70 -15.74 11.48
CA ARG A 116 -4.37 -17.13 11.84
C ARG A 116 -4.95 -17.53 13.19
N ASP A 117 -4.95 -16.62 14.16
CA ASP A 117 -5.41 -16.88 15.52
C ASP A 117 -6.94 -16.85 15.65
N ASN A 118 -7.65 -16.21 14.70
CA ASN A 118 -9.11 -16.05 14.74
C ASN A 118 -9.85 -16.88 13.69
N TYR A 119 -9.20 -17.34 12.62
CA TYR A 119 -9.83 -18.12 11.56
C TYR A 119 -9.12 -19.47 11.35
N HIS A 120 -9.78 -20.57 11.71
CA HIS A 120 -9.21 -21.89 11.66
C HIS A 120 -9.83 -22.71 10.53
N LYS A 121 -9.01 -23.11 9.55
CA LYS A 121 -9.45 -23.99 8.45
C LYS A 121 -9.50 -25.44 8.94
N SER A 122 -10.63 -26.10 8.69
CA SER A 122 -10.77 -27.55 8.88
C SER A 122 -10.06 -28.34 7.78
N MET A 123 -9.96 -29.66 7.95
CA MET A 123 -9.37 -30.57 6.94
C MET A 123 -10.07 -30.52 5.58
N MET A 124 -11.34 -30.09 5.52
CA MET A 124 -12.09 -29.88 4.27
C MET A 124 -12.04 -28.43 3.76
N GLY A 125 -11.18 -27.57 4.31
CA GLY A 125 -11.00 -26.18 3.90
C GLY A 125 -12.07 -25.21 4.39
N GLN A 126 -13.13 -25.67 5.05
CA GLN A 126 -14.16 -24.81 5.65
C GLN A 126 -13.66 -24.16 6.94
N LEU A 127 -14.02 -22.89 7.15
CA LEU A 127 -13.75 -22.18 8.40
C LEU A 127 -14.55 -22.77 9.56
N LYS A 128 -13.84 -23.14 10.63
CA LYS A 128 -14.42 -23.74 11.82
C LYS A 128 -15.40 -22.79 12.50
N GLU A 129 -15.04 -21.51 12.60
CA GLU A 129 -15.86 -20.47 13.25
C GLU A 129 -17.21 -20.31 12.54
N LYS A 130 -17.20 -20.28 11.21
CA LYS A 130 -18.43 -20.24 10.40
C LYS A 130 -19.28 -21.48 10.66
N LYS A 131 -18.68 -22.66 10.63
CA LYS A 131 -19.38 -23.93 10.83
C LYS A 131 -20.00 -24.00 12.24
N ASP A 132 -19.25 -23.62 13.26
CA ASP A 132 -19.70 -23.68 14.66
C ASP A 132 -20.91 -22.75 14.89
N ILE A 133 -20.88 -21.51 14.36
CA ILE A 133 -22.02 -20.59 14.45
C ILE A 133 -23.20 -21.06 13.60
N GLU A 134 -22.96 -21.61 12.40
CA GLU A 134 -24.02 -22.16 11.54
C GLU A 134 -24.73 -23.34 12.21
N ASP A 135 -23.99 -24.25 12.85
CA ASP A 135 -24.55 -25.40 13.56
C ASP A 135 -25.33 -24.96 14.82
N LEU A 136 -24.91 -23.88 15.49
CA LEU A 136 -25.68 -23.26 16.57
C LEU A 136 -27.01 -22.67 16.10
N PHE A 137 -27.02 -21.91 14.99
CA PHE A 137 -28.26 -21.40 14.41
C PHE A 137 -29.20 -22.52 13.97
N LYS A 138 -28.68 -23.58 13.31
CA LYS A 138 -29.48 -24.76 12.96
C LYS A 138 -30.11 -25.39 14.20
N LYS A 139 -29.36 -25.50 15.29
CA LYS A 139 -29.86 -26.07 16.56
C LYS A 139 -30.96 -25.20 17.17
N ALA A 140 -30.79 -23.88 17.18
CA ALA A 140 -31.77 -22.92 17.70
C ALA A 140 -33.06 -22.88 16.86
N GLN A 141 -32.95 -22.91 15.53
CA GLN A 141 -34.11 -22.79 14.62
C GLN A 141 -34.86 -24.11 14.41
N LYS A 142 -34.22 -25.27 14.57
CA LYS A 142 -34.81 -26.59 14.26
C LYS A 142 -36.15 -26.88 14.95
N PRO A 143 -36.37 -26.58 16.25
CA PRO A 143 -37.65 -26.85 16.88
C PRO A 143 -38.77 -25.97 16.30
N TRP A 144 -38.51 -24.68 16.11
CA TRP A 144 -39.46 -23.74 15.52
C TRP A 144 -39.80 -24.13 14.06
N ALA A 145 -38.80 -24.50 13.27
CA ALA A 145 -38.98 -24.95 11.88
C ALA A 145 -39.91 -26.18 11.78
N LYS A 146 -39.81 -27.12 12.74
CA LYS A 146 -40.72 -28.28 12.81
C LYS A 146 -42.15 -27.89 13.16
N LEU A 147 -42.34 -26.95 14.09
CA LEU A 147 -43.66 -26.41 14.43
C LEU A 147 -44.26 -25.66 13.25
N PHE A 148 -43.45 -24.87 12.53
CA PHE A 148 -43.87 -24.18 11.32
C PHE A 148 -44.28 -25.13 10.20
N GLU A 149 -43.55 -26.22 9.99
CA GLU A 149 -43.94 -27.29 9.04
C GLU A 149 -45.29 -27.91 9.42
N LYS A 150 -45.52 -28.18 10.72
CA LYS A 150 -46.80 -28.67 11.24
C LYS A 150 -47.94 -27.68 10.97
N VAL A 151 -47.73 -26.40 11.24
CA VAL A 151 -48.70 -25.32 10.99
C VAL A 151 -49.05 -25.25 9.50
N ASN A 152 -48.06 -25.30 8.60
CA ASN A 152 -48.28 -25.28 7.16
C ASN A 152 -49.05 -26.51 6.67
N LYS A 153 -48.78 -27.69 7.24
CA LYS A 153 -49.55 -28.90 6.97
C LYS A 153 -51.01 -28.75 7.40
N CYS A 154 -51.26 -28.32 8.64
CA CYS A 154 -52.62 -28.11 9.14
C CYS A 154 -53.37 -27.04 8.34
N ARG A 155 -52.68 -25.98 7.90
CA ARG A 155 -53.23 -24.95 7.00
C ARG A 155 -53.66 -25.55 5.66
N ALA A 156 -52.79 -26.36 5.04
CA ALA A 156 -53.09 -27.01 3.77
C ALA A 156 -54.28 -27.98 3.88
N ASP A 157 -54.33 -28.79 4.94
CA ASP A 157 -55.42 -29.71 5.23
C ASP A 157 -56.75 -28.96 5.43
N TYR A 158 -56.75 -27.87 6.21
CA TYR A 158 -57.91 -27.00 6.41
C TYR A 158 -58.39 -26.36 5.11
N HIS A 159 -57.49 -25.79 4.31
CA HIS A 159 -57.84 -25.20 3.01
C HIS A 159 -58.43 -26.24 2.04
N SER A 160 -57.89 -27.47 2.06
CA SER A 160 -58.42 -28.59 1.27
C SER A 160 -59.84 -28.96 1.72
N ALA A 161 -60.08 -29.05 3.03
CA ALA A 161 -61.41 -29.30 3.59
C ALA A 161 -62.41 -28.20 3.17
N CYS A 162 -62.03 -26.92 3.24
CA CYS A 162 -62.87 -25.80 2.80
C CYS A 162 -63.21 -25.88 1.30
N LYS A 163 -62.25 -26.27 0.46
CA LYS A 163 -62.47 -26.47 -0.97
C LYS A 163 -63.44 -27.63 -1.23
N ASN A 164 -63.32 -28.72 -0.49
CA ASN A 164 -64.20 -29.89 -0.57
C ASN A 164 -65.63 -29.57 -0.10
N GLU A 165 -65.78 -28.82 1.00
CA GLU A 165 -67.07 -28.34 1.49
C GLU A 165 -67.78 -27.50 0.43
N ARG A 166 -67.08 -26.51 -0.15
CA ARG A 166 -67.64 -25.66 -1.21
C ARG A 166 -68.06 -26.48 -2.44
N SER A 167 -67.29 -27.51 -2.80
CA SER A 167 -67.63 -28.43 -3.89
C SER A 167 -68.88 -29.26 -3.58
N ALA A 168 -68.97 -29.82 -2.37
CA ALA A 168 -70.13 -30.58 -1.92
C ALA A 168 -71.41 -29.71 -1.86
N GLN A 169 -71.29 -28.48 -1.34
CA GLN A 169 -72.40 -27.51 -1.30
C GLN A 169 -72.88 -27.13 -2.71
N ASN A 170 -71.96 -26.93 -3.66
CA ASN A 170 -72.33 -26.65 -5.05
C ASN A 170 -73.02 -27.87 -5.70
N GLN A 171 -72.57 -29.09 -5.43
CA GLN A 171 -73.22 -30.32 -5.93
C GLN A 171 -74.63 -30.49 -5.37
N GLU A 172 -74.82 -30.25 -4.06
CA GLU A 172 -76.14 -30.28 -3.42
C GLU A 172 -77.06 -29.21 -4.01
N ARG A 173 -76.59 -27.96 -4.15
CA ARG A 173 -77.39 -26.87 -4.73
C ARG A 173 -77.80 -27.14 -6.17
N ASN A 174 -76.90 -27.68 -6.99
CA ASN A 174 -77.18 -28.01 -8.38
C ASN A 174 -78.17 -29.18 -8.49
N ALA A 175 -78.07 -30.17 -7.59
CA ALA A 175 -79.02 -31.27 -7.48
C ALA A 175 -80.41 -30.82 -7.01
N GLY A 176 -80.50 -29.82 -6.13
CA GLY A 176 -81.79 -29.25 -5.71
C GLY A 176 -82.58 -28.57 -6.84
N GLY A 177 -81.93 -28.26 -7.97
CA GLY A 177 -82.58 -27.75 -9.19
C GLY A 177 -83.02 -28.84 -10.17
N ASP A 178 -82.70 -30.11 -9.92
CA ASP A 178 -83.01 -31.24 -10.80
C ASP A 178 -84.14 -32.09 -10.22
N SER A 179 -85.35 -31.92 -10.76
CA SER A 179 -86.56 -32.64 -10.35
C SER A 179 -86.55 -34.15 -10.65
N SER A 180 -85.51 -34.67 -11.30
CA SER A 180 -85.37 -36.10 -11.61
C SER A 180 -84.69 -36.93 -10.50
N LEU A 181 -84.15 -36.28 -9.47
CA LEU A 181 -83.41 -36.94 -8.41
C LEU A 181 -84.32 -37.54 -7.33
N SER A 182 -83.97 -38.75 -6.89
CA SER A 182 -84.67 -39.45 -5.81
C SER A 182 -84.43 -38.76 -4.45
N PRO A 183 -85.41 -38.79 -3.52
CA PRO A 183 -85.24 -38.32 -2.14
C PRO A 183 -84.00 -38.91 -1.44
N ASP A 184 -83.67 -40.17 -1.72
CA ASP A 184 -82.48 -40.83 -1.15
C ASP A 184 -81.17 -40.28 -1.72
N GLN A 185 -81.16 -39.88 -3.00
CA GLN A 185 -79.99 -39.25 -3.63
C GLN A 185 -79.78 -37.83 -3.09
N MET A 186 -80.87 -37.09 -2.87
CA MET A 186 -80.82 -35.76 -2.26
C MET A 186 -80.29 -35.83 -0.83
N LYS A 187 -80.82 -36.76 -0.01
CA LYS A 187 -80.36 -37.01 1.36
C LYS A 187 -78.86 -37.33 1.42
N LYS A 188 -78.36 -38.16 0.50
CA LYS A 188 -76.93 -38.51 0.41
C LYS A 188 -76.04 -37.30 0.11
N LEU A 189 -76.51 -36.34 -0.69
CA LEU A 189 -75.77 -35.10 -0.96
C LEU A 189 -75.77 -34.17 0.25
N THR A 190 -76.89 -34.05 0.96
CA THR A 190 -76.99 -33.30 2.22
C THR A 190 -76.08 -33.90 3.30
N ASP A 191 -76.06 -35.22 3.45
CA ASP A 191 -75.16 -35.92 4.39
C ASP A 191 -73.69 -35.67 4.03
N ARG A 192 -73.36 -35.63 2.74
CA ARG A 192 -72.01 -35.31 2.26
C ARG A 192 -71.60 -33.87 2.61
N VAL A 193 -72.52 -32.91 2.51
CA VAL A 193 -72.29 -31.53 2.92
C VAL A 193 -72.12 -31.42 4.44
N SER A 194 -72.94 -32.11 5.23
CA SER A 194 -72.82 -32.16 6.69
C SER A 194 -71.46 -32.70 7.11
N LYS A 195 -71.02 -33.82 6.50
CA LYS A 195 -69.70 -34.40 6.78
C LYS A 195 -68.55 -33.46 6.40
N ALA A 196 -68.65 -32.78 5.26
CA ALA A 196 -67.63 -31.82 4.84
C ALA A 196 -67.54 -30.61 5.79
N LYS A 197 -68.68 -30.13 6.33
CA LYS A 197 -68.71 -29.10 7.38
C LYS A 197 -68.01 -29.53 8.67
N GLU A 198 -68.24 -30.76 9.12
CA GLU A 198 -67.55 -31.31 10.29
C GLU A 198 -66.04 -31.46 10.05
N GLU A 199 -65.62 -31.85 8.84
CA GLU A 199 -64.21 -31.92 8.46
C GLU A 199 -63.53 -30.54 8.46
N VAL A 200 -64.22 -29.50 7.99
CA VAL A 200 -63.74 -28.10 8.06
C VAL A 200 -63.59 -27.64 9.51
N ALA A 201 -64.59 -27.88 10.36
CA ALA A 201 -64.53 -27.52 11.77
C ALA A 201 -63.35 -28.21 12.48
N ARG A 202 -63.18 -29.51 12.25
CA ARG A 202 -62.05 -30.29 12.80
C ARG A 202 -60.70 -29.84 12.25
N GLY A 203 -60.63 -29.49 10.97
CA GLY A 203 -59.43 -28.94 10.33
C GLY A 203 -59.04 -27.60 10.93
N LYS A 204 -60.02 -26.72 11.17
CA LYS A 204 -59.83 -25.42 11.81
C LYS A 204 -59.31 -25.57 13.24
N GLU A 205 -59.92 -26.43 14.05
CA GLU A 205 -59.48 -26.67 15.43
C GLU A 205 -58.03 -27.15 15.49
N LYS A 206 -57.64 -28.09 14.61
CA LYS A 206 -56.26 -28.55 14.50
C LYS A 206 -55.30 -27.44 14.07
N TYR A 207 -55.71 -26.61 13.12
CA TYR A 207 -54.91 -25.48 12.66
C TYR A 207 -54.72 -24.44 13.77
N ASP A 208 -55.80 -24.04 14.45
CA ASP A 208 -55.76 -23.11 15.58
C ASP A 208 -54.88 -23.67 16.73
N ALA A 209 -54.96 -24.97 17.02
CA ALA A 209 -54.09 -25.61 18.00
C ALA A 209 -52.61 -25.56 17.61
N SER A 210 -52.28 -25.81 16.33
CA SER A 210 -50.91 -25.71 15.83
C SER A 210 -50.39 -24.26 15.87
N LEU A 211 -51.25 -23.27 15.62
CA LEU A 211 -50.92 -21.85 15.71
C LEU A 211 -50.63 -21.41 17.15
N ARG A 212 -51.38 -21.91 18.14
CA ARG A 212 -51.09 -21.64 19.56
C ARG A 212 -49.75 -22.25 19.96
N GLU A 213 -49.51 -23.51 19.60
CA GLU A 213 -48.26 -24.20 19.92
C GLU A 213 -47.01 -23.49 19.38
N ILE A 214 -47.05 -23.01 18.12
CA ILE A 214 -45.92 -22.22 17.59
C ILE A 214 -45.82 -20.84 18.25
N SER A 215 -46.96 -20.19 18.52
CA SER A 215 -47.00 -18.89 19.18
C SER A 215 -46.40 -18.93 20.58
N ASP A 216 -46.69 -19.98 21.34
CA ASP A 216 -46.15 -20.21 22.68
C ASP A 216 -44.64 -20.50 22.65
N TYR A 217 -44.14 -21.04 21.53
CA TYR A 217 -42.70 -21.31 21.35
C TYR A 217 -41.91 -20.10 20.83
N ASN A 218 -42.57 -19.09 20.23
CA ASN A 218 -41.91 -17.92 19.65
C ASN A 218 -40.93 -17.21 20.61
N PRO A 219 -41.26 -16.94 21.89
CA PRO A 219 -40.32 -16.29 22.80
C PRO A 219 -39.01 -17.07 22.98
N LYS A 220 -39.11 -18.40 23.11
CA LYS A 220 -37.93 -19.27 23.21
C LYS A 220 -37.11 -19.28 21.92
N TYR A 221 -37.78 -19.33 20.77
CA TYR A 221 -37.10 -19.24 19.48
C TYR A 221 -36.34 -17.92 19.32
N ILE A 222 -36.96 -16.80 19.70
CA ILE A 222 -36.34 -15.46 19.66
C ILE A 222 -35.13 -15.42 20.59
N GLU A 223 -35.26 -15.89 21.83
CA GLU A 223 -34.17 -15.95 22.81
C GLU A 223 -32.98 -16.77 22.29
N ASP A 224 -33.23 -18.02 21.87
CA ASP A 224 -32.18 -18.94 21.41
C ASP A 224 -31.46 -18.40 20.15
N MET A 225 -32.18 -17.81 19.20
CA MET A 225 -31.58 -17.21 18.00
C MET A 225 -30.81 -15.92 18.31
N THR A 226 -31.33 -15.08 19.20
CA THR A 226 -30.70 -13.82 19.60
C THR A 226 -29.37 -14.10 20.29
N HIS A 227 -29.32 -15.10 21.18
CA HIS A 227 -28.08 -15.51 21.83
C HIS A 227 -26.98 -15.93 20.83
N VAL A 228 -27.33 -16.68 19.79
CA VAL A 228 -26.37 -17.07 18.75
C VAL A 228 -25.95 -15.87 17.90
N PHE A 229 -26.88 -14.96 17.61
CA PHE A 229 -26.60 -13.73 16.88
C PHE A 229 -25.65 -12.81 17.64
N GLU A 230 -25.87 -12.59 18.94
CA GLU A 230 -24.98 -11.80 19.81
C GLU A 230 -23.56 -12.36 19.83
N LYS A 231 -23.42 -13.69 19.93
CA LYS A 231 -22.11 -14.34 19.82
C LYS A 231 -21.41 -14.06 18.49
N ALA A 232 -22.15 -14.01 17.38
CA ALA A 232 -21.61 -13.63 16.07
C ALA A 232 -21.27 -12.13 16.00
N GLN A 233 -22.03 -11.27 16.68
CA GLN A 233 -21.74 -9.83 16.80
C GLN A 233 -20.47 -9.57 17.63
N GLU A 234 -20.26 -10.28 18.74
CA GLU A 234 -19.04 -10.17 19.55
C GLU A 234 -17.79 -10.52 18.74
N SER A 235 -17.85 -11.60 17.95
CA SER A 235 -16.75 -12.00 17.06
C SER A 235 -16.47 -10.92 16.01
N GLU A 236 -17.52 -10.33 15.43
CA GLU A 236 -17.38 -9.26 14.44
C GLU A 236 -16.83 -7.97 15.06
N SER A 237 -17.27 -7.62 16.28
CA SER A 237 -16.76 -6.45 17.02
C SER A 237 -15.25 -6.51 17.20
N LYS A 238 -14.70 -7.69 17.55
CA LYS A 238 -13.25 -7.90 17.66
C LYS A 238 -12.52 -7.60 16.35
N ARG A 239 -13.08 -8.05 15.22
CA ARG A 239 -12.51 -7.78 13.88
C ARG A 239 -12.53 -6.28 13.58
N LEU A 240 -13.65 -5.61 13.82
CA LEU A 240 -13.82 -4.18 13.52
C LEU A 240 -12.86 -3.30 14.34
N ILE A 241 -12.71 -3.58 15.64
CA ILE A 241 -11.75 -2.90 16.50
C ILE A 241 -10.33 -3.14 15.99
N PHE A 242 -9.97 -4.39 15.71
CA PHE A 242 -8.66 -4.74 15.18
C PHE A 242 -8.35 -4.03 13.85
N PHE A 243 -9.31 -3.97 12.92
CA PHE A 243 -9.16 -3.27 11.64
C PHE A 243 -8.90 -1.78 11.86
N LYS A 244 -9.65 -1.15 12.76
CA LYS A 244 -9.43 0.26 13.12
C LYS A 244 -8.02 0.49 13.64
N ASP A 245 -7.54 -0.36 14.54
CA ASP A 245 -6.19 -0.26 15.09
C ASP A 245 -5.11 -0.42 14.01
N MET A 246 -5.27 -1.38 13.09
CA MET A 246 -4.34 -1.58 11.98
C MET A 246 -4.34 -0.42 10.98
N LEU A 247 -5.48 0.23 10.77
CA LEU A 247 -5.56 1.45 9.95
C LEU A 247 -4.84 2.62 10.62
N PHE A 248 -4.94 2.77 11.95
CA PHE A 248 -4.14 3.75 12.69
C PHE A 248 -2.64 3.45 12.66
N SER A 249 -2.25 2.18 12.79
CA SER A 249 -0.86 1.76 12.62
C SER A 249 -0.35 2.08 11.22
N THR A 250 -1.16 1.81 10.18
CA THR A 250 -0.83 2.17 8.79
C THR A 250 -0.61 3.68 8.65
N HIS A 251 -1.53 4.50 9.17
CA HIS A 251 -1.37 5.96 9.19
C HIS A 251 -0.07 6.38 9.88
N LYS A 252 0.24 5.80 11.06
CA LYS A 252 1.48 6.09 11.79
C LYS A 252 2.72 5.73 10.98
N CYS A 253 2.74 4.57 10.31
CA CYS A 253 3.87 4.17 9.48
C CYS A 253 4.09 5.12 8.28
N LEU A 254 3.01 5.65 7.70
CA LEU A 254 3.06 6.51 6.51
C LEU A 254 3.38 7.98 6.83
N ASN A 255 3.12 8.42 8.06
CA ASN A 255 3.25 9.82 8.44
C ASN A 255 4.71 10.20 8.74
N ILE A 256 5.48 10.40 7.67
CA ILE A 256 6.87 10.81 7.73
C ILE A 256 7.09 12.25 8.22
N SER A 257 6.05 13.11 8.24
CA SER A 257 6.22 14.49 8.74
C SER A 257 6.49 14.55 10.25
N ASN A 258 6.12 13.48 10.96
CA ASN A 258 6.40 13.33 12.38
C ASN A 258 7.75 12.65 12.65
N ASP A 259 8.48 12.23 11.61
CA ASP A 259 9.81 11.65 11.77
C ASP A 259 10.85 12.76 12.01
N PRO A 260 11.59 12.73 13.14
CA PRO A 260 12.54 13.79 13.48
C PRO A 260 13.76 13.84 12.53
N SER A 261 14.02 12.78 11.76
CA SER A 261 15.08 12.80 10.76
C SER A 261 14.74 13.69 9.57
N LEU A 262 13.45 13.85 9.24
CA LEU A 262 13.02 14.59 8.06
C LEU A 262 13.46 16.07 8.05
N PRO A 263 13.20 16.89 9.09
CA PRO A 263 13.70 18.26 9.12
C PRO A 263 15.24 18.31 9.10
N ARG A 264 15.90 17.39 9.81
CA ARG A 264 17.37 17.32 9.88
C ARG A 264 18.01 17.11 8.51
N ILE A 265 17.40 16.29 7.65
CA ILE A 265 17.87 16.07 6.27
C ILE A 265 17.96 17.41 5.51
N TYR A 266 16.93 18.25 5.63
CA TYR A 266 16.89 19.52 4.92
C TYR A 266 17.78 20.60 5.55
N GLU A 267 17.93 20.58 6.89
CA GLU A 267 18.88 21.44 7.59
C GLU A 267 20.33 21.13 7.20
N GLU A 268 20.71 19.85 7.17
CA GLU A 268 22.04 19.40 6.74
C GLU A 268 22.32 19.75 5.27
N PHE A 269 21.32 19.56 4.40
CA PHE A 269 21.44 19.93 3.00
C PHE A 269 21.61 21.44 2.82
N ASN A 270 20.77 22.25 3.49
CA ASN A 270 20.89 23.71 3.46
C ASN A 270 22.26 24.17 3.96
N HIS A 271 22.73 23.63 5.09
CA HIS A 271 24.04 23.94 5.64
C HIS A 271 25.18 23.60 4.66
N THR A 272 25.09 22.46 3.96
CA THR A 272 26.09 22.08 2.95
C THR A 272 26.15 23.07 1.81
N VAL A 273 24.99 23.52 1.30
CA VAL A 273 24.91 24.52 0.24
C VAL A 273 25.41 25.89 0.71
N ALA A 274 25.05 26.32 1.93
CA ALA A 274 25.47 27.60 2.50
C ALA A 274 26.99 27.70 2.70
N ASN A 275 27.69 26.57 2.82
CA ASN A 275 29.14 26.52 2.94
C ASN A 275 29.88 26.56 1.59
N ALA A 276 29.17 26.61 0.45
CA ALA A 276 29.78 26.85 -0.84
C ALA A 276 30.40 28.25 -0.88
N ASP A 277 31.69 28.33 -1.19
CA ASP A 277 32.50 29.52 -1.10
C ASP A 277 33.35 29.68 -2.35
N TYR A 278 32.86 30.54 -3.25
CA TYR A 278 33.50 30.80 -4.53
C TYR A 278 34.92 31.39 -4.37
N GLU A 279 35.20 32.14 -3.30
CA GLU A 279 36.52 32.74 -3.09
C GLU A 279 37.55 31.66 -2.74
N LYS A 280 37.16 30.67 -1.92
CA LYS A 280 38.01 29.50 -1.64
C LYS A 280 38.29 28.70 -2.90
N ASP A 281 37.27 28.45 -3.72
CA ASP A 281 37.41 27.66 -4.94
C ASP A 281 38.30 28.37 -5.98
N LEU A 282 38.08 29.67 -6.22
CA LEU A 282 38.93 30.47 -7.12
C LEU A 282 40.37 30.57 -6.62
N LYS A 283 40.57 30.75 -5.31
CA LYS A 283 41.91 30.79 -4.71
C LYS A 283 42.63 29.47 -4.87
N TRP A 284 41.95 28.34 -4.64
CA TRP A 284 42.50 27.02 -4.87
C TRP A 284 42.92 26.84 -6.34
N TRP A 285 42.07 27.24 -7.29
CA TRP A 285 42.39 27.15 -8.72
C TRP A 285 43.61 27.99 -9.09
N SER A 286 43.70 29.24 -8.62
CA SER A 286 44.85 30.11 -8.91
C SER A 286 46.17 29.52 -8.40
N ASN A 287 46.15 28.86 -7.24
CA ASN A 287 47.33 28.24 -6.63
C ASN A 287 47.76 26.94 -7.33
N ASN A 288 46.82 26.18 -7.88
CA ASN A 288 47.07 24.86 -8.45
C ASN A 288 47.20 24.86 -9.98
N HIS A 289 46.59 25.82 -10.66
CA HIS A 289 46.47 25.89 -12.12
C HIS A 289 46.64 27.30 -12.69
N GLY A 290 46.92 28.30 -11.85
CA GLY A 290 46.93 29.71 -12.25
C GLY A 290 48.20 30.46 -11.90
N VAL A 291 48.06 31.78 -11.78
CA VAL A 291 49.17 32.73 -11.64
C VAL A 291 49.94 32.61 -10.32
N ASN A 292 49.38 31.92 -9.32
CA ASN A 292 50.02 31.72 -8.03
C ASN A 292 50.87 30.44 -7.97
N MET A 293 50.92 29.65 -9.05
CA MET A 293 51.83 28.51 -9.13
C MET A 293 53.29 28.98 -9.08
N PRO A 294 54.18 28.26 -8.39
CA PRO A 294 55.59 28.60 -8.37
C PRO A 294 56.19 28.46 -9.77
N MET A 295 56.90 29.49 -10.22
CA MET A 295 57.64 29.48 -11.47
C MET A 295 59.12 29.70 -11.18
N ASN A 296 59.94 28.79 -11.68
CA ASN A 296 61.39 28.96 -11.71
C ASN A 296 61.73 29.83 -12.92
N TRP A 297 61.66 31.15 -12.75
CA TRP A 297 62.00 32.08 -13.80
C TRP A 297 63.46 31.89 -14.24
N PRO A 298 63.75 31.98 -15.55
CA PRO A 298 65.11 31.92 -16.04
C PRO A 298 65.99 32.92 -15.28
N SER A 299 67.05 32.41 -14.68
CA SER A 299 68.06 33.19 -13.98
C SER A 299 69.42 32.86 -14.58
N PHE A 300 70.43 33.67 -14.27
CA PHE A 300 71.78 33.40 -14.76
C PHE A 300 72.26 32.04 -14.22
N GLU A 301 72.52 31.11 -15.12
CA GLU A 301 73.13 29.82 -14.82
C GLU A 301 74.63 29.92 -15.10
N GLU A 302 75.45 29.67 -14.07
CA GLU A 302 76.90 29.67 -14.22
C GLU A 302 77.32 28.44 -15.04
N TYR A 303 78.14 28.67 -16.07
CA TYR A 303 78.64 27.58 -16.92
C TYR A 303 79.44 26.60 -16.06
N SER A 304 78.96 25.36 -15.97
CA SER A 304 79.73 24.24 -15.43
C SER A 304 80.01 23.25 -16.57
N GLU A 305 81.25 22.81 -16.69
CA GLU A 305 81.58 21.71 -17.60
C GLU A 305 80.83 20.46 -17.14
N GLU A 306 79.88 19.98 -17.95
CA GLU A 306 79.11 18.78 -17.65
C GLU A 306 80.05 17.57 -17.50
N PHE A 307 80.31 17.13 -16.26
CA PHE A 307 80.85 15.80 -16.02
C PHE A 307 79.82 14.79 -16.51
N ARG A 308 80.08 14.18 -17.67
CA ARG A 308 79.33 13.03 -18.17
C ARG A 308 79.58 11.83 -17.27
N ASP A 309 78.83 11.72 -16.19
CA ASP A 309 78.74 10.49 -15.40
C ASP A 309 78.00 9.43 -16.22
N ILE A 310 78.77 8.64 -16.96
CA ILE A 310 78.33 7.33 -17.47
C ILE A 310 78.29 6.39 -16.26
N SER A 311 77.19 6.37 -15.52
CA SER A 311 76.89 5.26 -14.60
C SER A 311 75.61 4.54 -15.02
N SER A 312 75.81 3.32 -15.49
CA SER A 312 74.77 2.32 -15.70
C SER A 312 74.10 1.96 -14.36
N LYS A 313 72.77 1.93 -14.33
CA LYS A 313 71.88 1.21 -13.38
C LYS A 313 72.46 0.90 -11.97
N GLY A 314 71.94 1.59 -10.94
CA GLY A 314 71.80 1.00 -9.60
C GLY A 314 71.99 1.94 -8.41
N LYS A 315 70.93 2.07 -7.60
CA LYS A 315 70.89 2.43 -6.15
C LYS A 315 71.71 3.64 -5.67
N ARG A 316 71.01 4.73 -5.34
CA ARG A 316 71.50 5.77 -4.44
C ARG A 316 71.31 5.35 -2.98
N SER A 317 72.41 5.00 -2.32
CA SER A 317 72.68 5.31 -0.92
C SER A 317 74.18 5.54 -0.85
N GLY A 318 74.61 6.73 -0.45
CA GLY A 318 76.03 7.04 -0.34
C GLY A 318 76.31 8.21 0.57
N HIS A 319 77.19 7.97 1.55
CA HIS A 319 78.38 8.78 1.88
C HIS A 319 79.19 7.98 2.93
N ILE A 320 80.53 7.81 2.92
CA ILE A 320 81.71 8.64 2.55
C ILE A 320 82.95 7.67 2.34
N PRO A 321 84.25 8.05 2.22
CA PRO A 321 85.00 9.06 1.44
C PRO A 321 86.17 8.49 0.59
N GLU A 322 86.77 9.39 -0.21
CA GLU A 322 88.17 9.52 -0.69
C GLU A 322 89.13 8.32 -0.73
N GLY A 323 89.66 8.05 -1.92
CA GLY A 323 90.87 7.25 -2.11
C GLY A 323 91.28 7.11 -3.58
N ALA A 324 92.40 7.75 -3.93
CA ALA A 324 93.29 7.59 -5.08
C ALA A 324 92.88 6.67 -6.25
N ILE A 325 92.82 7.26 -7.46
CA ILE A 325 92.71 6.57 -8.75
C ILE A 325 94.10 6.08 -9.18
N THR A 326 94.26 4.78 -9.42
CA THR A 326 95.39 4.21 -10.17
C THR A 326 94.90 3.62 -11.49
N LEU A 327 95.33 4.24 -12.59
CA LEU A 327 95.08 3.81 -13.97
C LEU A 327 95.97 2.61 -14.33
N LEU A 328 95.36 1.49 -14.74
CA LEU A 328 96.05 0.42 -15.46
C LEU A 328 95.30 0.05 -16.75
N ASN A 329 96.08 0.01 -17.83
CA ASN A 329 95.85 -0.62 -19.14
C ASN A 329 95.04 0.12 -20.22
N GLN A 330 95.83 0.91 -20.95
CA GLN A 330 95.69 1.30 -22.35
C GLN A 330 95.69 0.08 -23.28
N ARG A 331 94.78 0.04 -24.28
CA ARG A 331 94.91 -0.76 -25.51
C ARG A 331 94.44 0.03 -26.72
N THR A 332 95.13 -0.17 -27.82
CA THR A 332 95.16 0.64 -29.05
C THR A 332 94.05 0.29 -30.04
N VAL A 333 93.70 1.31 -30.83
CA VAL A 333 92.71 1.36 -31.92
C VAL A 333 93.10 0.49 -33.12
N GLY A 334 92.12 -0.15 -33.78
CA GLY A 334 92.27 -0.76 -35.11
C GLY A 334 91.01 -1.47 -35.64
N ASP A 335 90.54 -0.98 -36.78
CA ASP A 335 89.77 -1.63 -37.86
C ASP A 335 88.21 -1.72 -37.82
N ASP A 336 87.62 -0.72 -38.48
CA ASP A 336 86.70 -0.78 -39.63
C ASP A 336 85.25 -1.35 -39.54
N LEU A 337 84.33 -0.36 -39.56
CA LEU A 337 83.13 -0.17 -40.41
C LEU A 337 81.94 -1.17 -40.38
N PRO A 338 80.68 -0.66 -40.29
CA PRO A 338 79.45 -1.46 -40.39
C PRO A 338 78.90 -1.56 -41.82
N GLU A 339 78.41 -2.74 -42.20
CA GLU A 339 77.71 -3.00 -43.46
C GLU A 339 76.16 -2.95 -43.30
N TYR A 340 75.48 -2.49 -44.34
CA TYR A 340 74.11 -1.94 -44.36
C TYR A 340 73.09 -2.89 -45.06
N THR A 341 72.02 -3.28 -44.34
CA THR A 341 70.57 -3.44 -44.76
C THR A 341 70.06 -4.57 -45.68
N PRO A 342 68.76 -4.61 -46.08
CA PRO A 342 67.46 -4.16 -45.48
C PRO A 342 66.33 -5.23 -45.53
N ASP A 343 65.14 -4.84 -45.07
CA ASP A 343 63.79 -5.29 -45.45
C ASP A 343 63.21 -6.59 -44.84
N LEU A 344 62.09 -6.41 -44.11
CA LEU A 344 60.76 -6.76 -44.65
C LEU A 344 59.64 -6.37 -43.66
N GLN A 345 58.80 -5.44 -44.11
CA GLN A 345 57.48 -5.17 -43.59
C GLN A 345 56.45 -6.17 -44.14
N ARG A 346 55.43 -6.43 -43.31
CA ARG A 346 54.05 -6.90 -43.62
C ARG A 346 53.89 -8.37 -44.04
N ILE A 347 53.01 -9.07 -43.32
CA ILE A 347 51.69 -9.52 -43.82
C ILE A 347 50.77 -9.85 -42.61
N SER A 348 49.53 -9.38 -42.72
CA SER A 348 48.38 -9.70 -41.87
C SER A 348 47.40 -10.58 -42.67
N LYS A 349 46.53 -11.30 -41.94
CA LYS A 349 45.36 -12.14 -42.34
C LYS A 349 45.70 -13.64 -42.35
N LYS A 350 44.87 -14.57 -41.85
CA LYS A 350 43.41 -14.55 -41.61
C LYS A 350 43.01 -15.86 -40.88
N THR A 351 41.97 -15.82 -40.03
CA THR A 351 40.87 -16.82 -39.83
C THR A 351 41.25 -18.27 -39.42
N THR A 352 40.56 -19.06 -38.59
CA THR A 352 39.16 -19.13 -38.10
C THR A 352 39.02 -20.34 -37.14
N LYS A 353 38.10 -20.24 -36.17
CA LYS A 353 37.17 -21.26 -35.62
C LYS A 353 37.65 -22.53 -34.87
N GLY A 354 36.94 -22.79 -33.76
CA GLY A 354 36.57 -24.12 -33.24
C GLY A 354 37.35 -24.55 -31.99
N ALA A 355 36.85 -24.32 -30.78
CA ALA A 355 35.95 -25.19 -30.00
C ALA A 355 36.55 -26.58 -29.65
N VAL A 356 36.70 -26.87 -28.34
CA VAL A 356 36.33 -28.13 -27.64
C VAL A 356 36.99 -28.24 -26.24
N SER A 357 36.12 -28.36 -25.23
CA SER A 357 36.10 -29.28 -24.06
C SER A 357 37.26 -29.42 -23.04
N GLY A 358 36.83 -29.40 -21.76
CA GLY A 358 37.33 -30.23 -20.64
C GLY A 358 38.55 -29.68 -19.89
N GLY A 359 38.64 -29.59 -18.56
CA GLY A 359 37.94 -30.26 -17.46
C GLY A 359 38.96 -31.01 -16.58
N GLY A 360 39.07 -30.65 -15.29
CA GLY A 360 39.83 -31.37 -14.23
C GLY A 360 41.24 -30.80 -13.98
N ASP A 361 41.52 -30.07 -12.89
CA ASP A 361 41.72 -30.49 -11.48
C ASP A 361 43.18 -30.93 -11.17
N VAL A 362 43.58 -30.74 -9.91
CA VAL A 362 44.78 -31.18 -9.15
C VAL A 362 45.60 -30.05 -8.49
N THR A 363 45.06 -29.59 -7.36
CA THR A 363 45.58 -29.62 -5.96
C THR A 363 47.07 -29.86 -5.58
N LEU A 364 47.55 -29.03 -4.60
CA LEU A 364 48.09 -29.36 -3.24
C LEU A 364 49.46 -28.77 -2.81
N THR A 365 49.44 -28.20 -1.57
CA THR A 365 50.48 -28.18 -0.49
C THR A 365 51.75 -27.31 -0.65
N ALA A 366 52.38 -26.70 0.39
CA ALA A 366 52.19 -26.61 1.85
C ALA A 366 53.26 -25.65 2.49
N VAL A 367 52.85 -24.95 3.57
CA VAL A 367 53.53 -24.77 4.90
C VAL A 367 54.86 -23.99 5.07
N LYS A 368 54.83 -22.99 5.98
CA LYS A 368 55.63 -22.75 7.23
C LYS A 368 55.40 -21.28 7.65
N GLY A 369 55.08 -20.85 8.87
CA GLY A 369 55.12 -21.43 10.22
C GLY A 369 56.36 -20.96 10.99
N THR A 370 56.26 -19.92 11.84
CA THR A 370 56.99 -19.83 13.14
C THR A 370 56.40 -18.75 14.06
N SER A 371 56.20 -19.14 15.32
CA SER A 371 55.74 -18.37 16.49
C SER A 371 56.88 -17.58 17.16
N ASN A 372 56.56 -16.62 18.04
CA ASN A 372 57.06 -16.65 19.43
C ASN A 372 56.32 -15.67 20.38
N ASN A 373 56.13 -16.20 21.60
CA ASN A 373 55.45 -15.68 22.80
C ASN A 373 56.26 -14.62 23.58
N THR A 374 55.54 -13.89 24.48
CA THR A 374 55.68 -13.78 25.97
C THR A 374 55.33 -12.36 26.43
N SER A 375 54.19 -12.08 27.11
CA SER A 375 53.92 -12.12 28.58
C SER A 375 54.84 -11.17 29.40
N ALA A 376 54.43 -10.31 30.34
CA ALA A 376 53.35 -10.40 31.34
C ALA A 376 53.14 -9.05 32.11
N THR A 377 51.98 -8.93 32.81
CA THR A 377 51.75 -8.28 34.16
C THR A 377 51.98 -6.75 34.33
N SER A 378 51.25 -5.94 35.12
CA SER A 378 50.29 -6.14 36.22
C SER A 378 49.73 -4.78 36.73
N LYS A 379 48.55 -4.82 37.41
CA LYS A 379 48.10 -4.01 38.59
C LYS A 379 47.81 -2.51 38.41
N SER A 380 46.55 -2.09 38.48
CA SER A 380 45.74 -1.68 39.66
C SER A 380 46.04 -0.27 40.19
N SER A 381 45.02 0.58 40.29
CA SER A 381 44.50 1.08 41.58
C SER A 381 43.54 2.27 41.39
N ASP A 382 42.50 2.23 42.21
CA ASP A 382 41.42 3.19 42.40
C ASP A 382 41.88 4.62 42.75
N ASN A 383 41.04 5.63 42.46
CA ASN A 383 40.33 6.29 43.56
C ASN A 383 39.22 7.24 43.13
N ASN A 384 38.14 7.07 43.89
CA ASN A 384 36.88 7.78 43.99
C ASN A 384 37.05 9.15 44.67
N ARG A 385 36.24 10.17 44.34
CA ARG A 385 35.60 11.07 45.34
C ARG A 385 34.56 12.04 44.77
N HIS A 386 33.41 12.03 45.44
CA HIS A 386 32.28 12.94 45.42
C HIS A 386 32.54 14.34 45.99
N SER A 387 31.71 15.31 45.58
CA SER A 387 30.83 16.19 46.40
C SER A 387 30.62 17.52 45.64
N ALA A 388 29.41 17.93 45.22
CA ALA A 388 28.18 18.28 45.95
C ALA A 388 28.18 19.71 46.52
N VAL A 389 27.25 20.52 45.95
CA VAL A 389 26.49 21.67 46.49
C VAL A 389 27.20 23.01 46.71
N SER A 390 26.66 24.09 46.11
CA SER A 390 26.08 25.27 46.78
C SER A 390 25.60 26.33 45.78
N ASP A 391 24.29 26.64 45.82
CA ASP A 391 23.64 27.92 45.43
C ASP A 391 23.94 28.99 46.52
N PRO A 392 23.75 30.34 46.34
CA PRO A 392 22.40 30.91 46.15
C PRO A 392 22.24 32.30 45.46
N GLN A 393 20.97 32.60 45.08
CA GLN A 393 20.22 33.90 45.11
C GLN A 393 20.75 35.09 44.24
N GLU A 394 19.95 35.97 43.63
CA GLU A 394 18.67 36.61 44.01
C GLU A 394 18.07 37.35 42.77
N SER A 395 16.76 37.21 42.49
CA SER A 395 15.65 38.20 42.59
C SER A 395 15.33 39.01 41.29
N GLN A 396 14.15 38.75 40.68
CA GLN A 396 12.86 39.50 40.76
C GLN A 396 12.83 40.69 39.77
N GLU A 397 11.77 41.00 39.01
CA GLU A 397 10.37 41.13 39.39
C GLU A 397 9.48 41.27 38.13
N ALA A 398 8.24 40.74 38.19
CA ALA A 398 7.11 41.17 37.36
C ALA A 398 6.39 42.35 38.05
N PRO A 399 5.36 42.95 37.43
CA PRO A 399 4.04 42.71 38.01
C PRO A 399 2.87 42.58 37.03
N ASN A 400 1.84 41.87 37.51
CA ASN A 400 0.47 41.76 37.03
C ASN A 400 -0.39 42.97 37.44
N GLU A 401 -1.59 43.07 36.85
CA GLU A 401 -2.94 43.26 37.47
C GLU A 401 -3.87 43.88 36.40
N GLU A 402 -4.92 43.21 35.90
CA GLU A 402 -6.25 42.84 36.46
C GLU A 402 -7.35 43.94 36.41
N ASP A 403 -8.53 43.47 35.96
CA ASP A 403 -9.93 43.93 36.17
C ASP A 403 -10.76 44.77 35.14
N ASP A 404 -11.97 44.20 34.91
CA ASP A 404 -13.20 44.48 34.12
C ASP A 404 -14.04 45.68 34.71
N PRO A 405 -15.30 46.10 34.32
CA PRO A 405 -16.25 45.66 33.27
C PRO A 405 -17.13 46.74 32.51
N HIS A 406 -17.89 46.23 31.50
CA HIS A 406 -19.19 46.67 30.89
C HIS A 406 -19.37 47.94 30.00
N SER A 407 -19.74 47.76 28.71
CA SER A 407 -21.07 48.11 28.12
C SER A 407 -21.15 48.03 26.55
N GLN A 408 -22.10 47.20 26.07
CA GLN A 408 -22.94 47.23 24.85
C GLN A 408 -22.51 47.98 23.55
N ASN A 409 -22.38 47.27 22.41
CA ASN A 409 -23.41 47.00 21.38
C ASN A 409 -22.84 46.85 19.94
N ASN A 410 -23.41 45.87 19.21
CA ASN A 410 -23.52 45.69 17.74
C ASN A 410 -22.28 45.53 16.84
N GLY A 411 -22.21 44.38 16.16
CA GLY A 411 -21.41 44.20 14.93
C GLY A 411 -21.32 42.74 14.48
N VAL A 412 -22.22 42.36 13.57
CA VAL A 412 -22.27 41.09 12.83
C VAL A 412 -20.96 40.78 12.12
N SER A 413 -20.50 39.52 12.17
CA SER A 413 -19.91 38.73 11.06
C SER A 413 -18.93 37.65 11.53
N GLY A 414 -19.03 36.47 10.92
CA GLY A 414 -17.85 35.69 10.50
C GLY A 414 -17.45 34.51 11.38
N GLY A 415 -18.11 33.37 11.17
CA GLY A 415 -17.61 32.06 11.58
C GLY A 415 -18.27 31.02 10.69
N ASP A 416 -17.70 30.82 9.50
CA ASP A 416 -18.08 29.73 8.62
C ASP A 416 -16.85 28.86 8.38
N ASP A 417 -17.06 27.60 8.75
CA ASP A 417 -16.17 26.47 8.61
C ASP A 417 -16.18 26.01 7.15
N ASP A 418 -14.99 25.85 6.54
CA ASP A 418 -14.83 25.41 5.15
C ASP A 418 -15.24 23.93 4.98
N GLU A 419 -16.53 23.72 4.73
CA GLU A 419 -17.11 22.50 4.18
C GLU A 419 -16.96 22.54 2.65
N TRP A 420 -16.06 21.71 2.10
CA TRP A 420 -15.82 21.60 0.66
C TRP A 420 -16.99 20.87 -0.02
N ASP A 421 -18.01 21.62 -0.44
CA ASP A 421 -19.04 21.16 -1.37
C ASP A 421 -18.47 21.16 -2.80
N CYS A 422 -18.27 19.96 -3.35
CA CYS A 422 -17.82 19.74 -4.71
C CYS A 422 -19.04 19.64 -5.63
N SER A 423 -19.74 20.76 -5.85
CA SER A 423 -20.89 20.77 -6.77
C SER A 423 -21.16 22.10 -7.48
N ASP A 424 -20.13 22.93 -7.73
CA ASP A 424 -20.31 24.06 -8.66
C ASP A 424 -19.03 24.44 -9.44
N ARG A 425 -18.67 23.63 -10.44
CA ARG A 425 -17.89 24.14 -11.58
C ARG A 425 -18.89 24.78 -12.54
N THR A 426 -19.15 26.08 -12.37
CA THR A 426 -19.91 26.87 -13.36
C THR A 426 -19.16 26.93 -14.69
N PHE A 427 -19.46 25.99 -15.60
CA PHE A 427 -18.95 26.05 -16.97
C PHE A 427 -19.64 27.19 -17.72
N ASP A 428 -18.86 28.19 -18.16
CA ASP A 428 -19.37 29.32 -18.94
C ASP A 428 -20.05 28.81 -20.22
N PRO A 429 -21.37 29.01 -20.38
CA PRO A 429 -22.12 28.52 -21.53
C PRO A 429 -21.62 29.10 -22.86
N ASN A 430 -20.85 30.19 -22.85
CA ASN A 430 -20.36 30.87 -24.04
C ASN A 430 -18.92 30.49 -24.48
N LYS A 431 -18.22 29.59 -23.77
CA LYS A 431 -16.90 29.12 -24.23
C LYS A 431 -17.08 28.22 -25.47
N PRO A 432 -16.52 28.57 -26.64
CA PRO A 432 -16.59 27.73 -27.84
C PRO A 432 -15.76 26.45 -27.62
N GLY A 433 -16.40 25.30 -27.74
CA GLY A 433 -15.71 24.00 -27.70
C GLY A 433 -15.14 23.63 -29.07
N VAL A 434 -14.30 22.60 -29.08
CA VAL A 434 -13.72 22.05 -30.31
C VAL A 434 -14.57 20.86 -30.77
N PRO A 435 -15.09 20.84 -32.00
CA PRO A 435 -15.95 19.75 -32.45
C PRO A 435 -15.16 18.43 -32.55
N VAL A 436 -15.71 17.38 -31.95
CA VAL A 436 -15.19 16.01 -31.99
C VAL A 436 -16.26 15.05 -32.50
N ARG A 437 -15.83 13.98 -33.18
CA ARG A 437 -16.70 12.89 -33.67
C ARG A 437 -16.44 11.62 -32.89
N ALA A 438 -17.50 10.97 -32.41
CA ALA A 438 -17.42 9.67 -31.76
C ALA A 438 -17.00 8.56 -32.74
N LEU A 439 -15.96 7.81 -32.39
CA LEU A 439 -15.47 6.64 -33.12
C LEU A 439 -16.14 5.33 -32.66
N TYR A 440 -16.63 5.31 -31.43
CA TYR A 440 -17.28 4.15 -30.81
C TYR A 440 -18.51 4.58 -30.00
N ASP A 441 -19.42 3.64 -29.74
CA ASP A 441 -20.51 3.84 -28.80
C ASP A 441 -19.97 3.87 -27.36
N TYR A 442 -20.47 4.79 -26.56
CA TYR A 442 -20.13 4.93 -25.14
C TYR A 442 -21.38 5.20 -24.30
N GLU A 443 -21.57 4.41 -23.24
CA GLU A 443 -22.66 4.56 -22.29
C GLU A 443 -22.05 4.88 -20.92
N GLY A 444 -22.31 6.09 -20.43
CA GLY A 444 -21.78 6.58 -19.15
C GLY A 444 -22.24 5.71 -17.99
N VAL A 445 -21.31 5.33 -17.13
CA VAL A 445 -21.57 4.48 -15.96
C VAL A 445 -21.97 5.33 -14.76
N GLU A 446 -21.30 6.47 -14.58
CA GLU A 446 -21.53 7.42 -13.50
C GLU A 446 -22.33 8.65 -13.98
N ALA A 447 -22.91 9.40 -13.04
CA ALA A 447 -23.80 10.53 -13.35
C ALA A 447 -23.09 11.74 -13.99
N ASP A 448 -21.77 11.79 -13.91
CA ASP A 448 -20.90 12.82 -14.49
C ASP A 448 -20.32 12.43 -15.86
N GLU A 449 -20.68 11.27 -16.41
CA GLU A 449 -20.22 10.79 -17.71
C GLU A 449 -21.21 11.06 -18.85
N LEU A 450 -20.71 11.34 -20.05
CA LEU A 450 -21.52 11.55 -21.25
C LEU A 450 -21.78 10.25 -22.00
N SER A 451 -23.03 10.01 -22.42
CA SER A 451 -23.39 8.91 -23.33
C SER A 451 -23.53 9.40 -24.78
N PHE A 452 -22.92 8.68 -25.74
CA PHE A 452 -22.95 9.01 -27.16
C PHE A 452 -22.81 7.76 -28.04
N LYS A 453 -23.23 7.89 -29.30
CA LYS A 453 -23.12 6.83 -30.32
C LYS A 453 -22.09 7.16 -31.38
N VAL A 454 -21.55 6.12 -32.02
CA VAL A 454 -20.62 6.25 -33.14
C VAL A 454 -21.16 7.18 -34.22
N GLY A 455 -20.31 8.11 -34.66
CA GLY A 455 -20.63 9.12 -35.65
C GLY A 455 -21.30 10.38 -35.12
N GLU A 456 -21.70 10.43 -33.84
CA GLU A 456 -22.23 11.66 -33.24
C GLU A 456 -21.13 12.72 -33.06
N VAL A 457 -21.50 13.99 -33.22
CA VAL A 457 -20.59 15.14 -33.10
C VAL A 457 -20.97 15.97 -31.89
N PHE A 458 -19.99 16.31 -31.06
CA PHE A 458 -20.18 17.12 -29.86
C PHE A 458 -18.93 17.96 -29.55
N ASP A 459 -18.99 18.82 -28.54
CA ASP A 459 -17.95 19.81 -28.28
C ASP A 459 -16.99 19.35 -27.17
N LYS A 460 -15.68 19.32 -27.44
CA LYS A 460 -14.63 19.16 -26.43
C LYS A 460 -14.35 20.49 -25.74
N LEU A 461 -14.34 20.52 -24.40
CA LEU A 461 -14.16 21.72 -23.58
C LEU A 461 -12.79 21.81 -22.89
N GLU A 462 -12.26 20.68 -22.47
CA GLU A 462 -10.96 20.55 -21.79
C GLU A 462 -10.15 19.39 -22.40
N ASP A 463 -8.83 19.47 -22.23
CA ASP A 463 -7.90 18.43 -22.69
C ASP A 463 -7.92 17.20 -21.78
N GLU A 464 -7.29 16.13 -22.27
CA GLU A 464 -7.16 14.86 -21.56
C GLU A 464 -6.46 15.05 -20.21
N ASP A 465 -7.09 14.53 -19.15
CA ASP A 465 -6.52 14.50 -17.81
C ASP A 465 -5.50 13.35 -17.63
N GLU A 466 -4.92 13.23 -16.44
CA GLU A 466 -3.94 12.18 -16.12
C GLU A 466 -4.52 10.75 -16.19
N GLN A 467 -5.84 10.60 -16.27
CA GLN A 467 -6.56 9.33 -16.27
C GLN A 467 -7.14 8.98 -17.65
N GLY A 468 -6.93 9.83 -18.66
CA GLY A 468 -7.37 9.60 -20.04
C GLY A 468 -8.77 10.13 -20.36
N TRP A 469 -9.34 11.00 -19.52
CA TRP A 469 -10.68 11.55 -19.70
C TRP A 469 -10.66 12.99 -20.20
N CYS A 470 -11.65 13.35 -21.01
CA CYS A 470 -11.87 14.71 -21.49
C CYS A 470 -13.25 15.20 -21.03
N THR A 471 -13.38 16.50 -20.80
CA THR A 471 -14.67 17.15 -20.54
C THR A 471 -15.32 17.55 -21.86
N GLY A 472 -16.53 17.05 -22.13
CA GLY A 472 -17.29 17.32 -23.34
C GLY A 472 -18.63 17.99 -23.06
N ARG A 473 -19.27 18.52 -24.10
CA ARG A 473 -20.63 19.06 -24.07
C ARG A 473 -21.45 18.49 -25.21
N LYS A 474 -22.54 17.80 -24.87
CA LYS A 474 -23.47 17.19 -25.81
C LYS A 474 -24.90 17.51 -25.40
N ASP A 475 -25.72 18.02 -26.33
CA ASP A 475 -27.14 18.35 -26.11
C ASP A 475 -27.39 19.27 -24.89
N GLY A 476 -26.42 20.14 -24.57
CA GLY A 476 -26.48 21.05 -23.41
C GLY A 476 -26.03 20.45 -22.07
N HIS A 477 -25.69 19.17 -22.04
CA HIS A 477 -25.14 18.47 -20.88
C HIS A 477 -23.60 18.43 -20.96
N VAL A 478 -22.93 18.70 -19.83
CA VAL A 478 -21.47 18.66 -19.70
C VAL A 478 -21.11 17.43 -18.86
N GLY A 479 -20.16 16.64 -19.32
CA GLY A 479 -19.69 15.47 -18.60
C GLY A 479 -18.39 14.91 -19.18
N LEU A 480 -17.87 13.87 -18.54
CA LEU A 480 -16.62 13.22 -18.87
C LEU A 480 -16.82 12.16 -19.96
N TYR A 481 -15.82 12.00 -20.82
CA TYR A 481 -15.75 10.91 -21.78
C TYR A 481 -14.30 10.46 -22.03
N PRO A 482 -14.06 9.21 -22.46
CA PRO A 482 -12.71 8.73 -22.73
C PRO A 482 -12.11 9.39 -23.98
N ALA A 483 -10.90 9.95 -23.87
CA ALA A 483 -10.26 10.68 -24.96
C ALA A 483 -10.07 9.84 -26.24
N ASN A 484 -9.85 8.54 -26.08
CA ASN A 484 -9.63 7.58 -27.16
C ASN A 484 -10.90 7.15 -27.91
N TYR A 485 -12.09 7.61 -27.49
CA TYR A 485 -13.37 7.27 -28.11
C TYR A 485 -13.82 8.27 -29.17
N VAL A 486 -13.05 9.34 -29.38
CA VAL A 486 -13.38 10.41 -30.34
C VAL A 486 -12.20 10.79 -31.20
N GLU A 487 -12.47 11.48 -32.30
CA GLU A 487 -11.49 12.18 -33.13
C GLU A 487 -11.85 13.66 -33.27
N LEU A 488 -10.85 14.52 -33.37
CA LEU A 488 -11.02 15.95 -33.68
C LEU A 488 -11.45 16.13 -35.15
N ILE A 489 -12.40 17.04 -35.41
CA ILE A 489 -12.92 17.35 -36.75
C ILE A 489 -12.26 18.60 -37.34
#